data_AF-A0A657PVR2-F1
#
_entry.id   AF-A0A657PVR2-F1
#
_cell.length_a   1.000
_cell.length_b   1.000
_cell.length_c   1.000
_cell.angle_alpha   90.00
_cell.angle_beta   90.00
_cell.angle_gamma   90.00
#
_symmetry.space_group_name_H-M   'P 1'
#
loop_
_entity.id
_entity.type
_entity.pdbx_description
1 polymer ?
#
loop_
_entity_poly.entity_id
_entity_poly.type
_entity_poly.pdbx_seq_one_letter_code
_entity_poly.pdbx_strand_id
1 'polypeptide(L)'
;MTIEEYIQMMDRWPDSWMGFPEDLRIGREITAVFLPFVEYMIAQGLSRRTIRRHVDNLWALGGELIRAVNFDQSLRERPARTLVEDSIDSTGGPLLGSAFSEQEQNPFDATCRKLHRFFSSCNHA
;
A
#
# COMPACT_ATOMS: atom_id res chain seq x y z
N MET A 1 2.00 -18.26 1.70
CA MET A 1 2.10 -17.99 0.27
C MET A 1 3.57 -17.79 -0.04
N THR A 2 4.03 -18.19 -1.22
CA THR A 2 5.34 -17.81 -1.75
C THR A 2 5.30 -16.36 -2.24
N ILE A 3 6.46 -15.79 -2.58
CA ILE A 3 6.52 -14.44 -3.13
C ILE A 3 5.82 -14.37 -4.49
N GLU A 4 5.93 -15.41 -5.31
CA GLU A 4 5.29 -15.52 -6.62
C GLU A 4 3.76 -15.49 -6.51
N GLU A 5 3.19 -16.15 -5.50
CA GLU A 5 1.75 -16.11 -5.24
C GLU A 5 1.28 -14.70 -4.83
N TYR A 6 2.11 -13.93 -4.12
CA TYR A 6 1.81 -12.53 -3.82
C TYR A 6 1.90 -11.65 -5.06
N ILE A 7 2.94 -11.81 -5.89
CA ILE A 7 3.11 -11.08 -7.15
C ILE A 7 1.87 -11.28 -8.04
N GLN A 8 1.47 -12.53 -8.29
CA GLN A 8 0.31 -12.86 -9.13
C GLN A 8 -1.00 -12.25 -8.63
N MET A 9 -1.15 -12.15 -7.30
CA MET A 9 -2.32 -11.51 -6.70
C MET A 9 -2.26 -9.99 -6.85
N MET A 10 -1.09 -9.40 -6.59
CA MET A 10 -0.83 -7.97 -6.65
C MET A 10 -0.91 -7.41 -8.08
N ASP A 11 -0.61 -8.22 -9.08
CA ASP A 11 -0.75 -7.87 -10.50
C ASP A 11 -2.19 -7.48 -10.88
N ARG A 12 -3.19 -7.94 -10.13
CA ARG A 12 -4.61 -7.64 -10.35
C ARG A 12 -5.09 -6.41 -9.60
N TRP A 13 -4.28 -5.85 -8.71
CA TRP A 13 -4.66 -4.72 -7.88
C TRP A 13 -4.94 -3.44 -8.68
N PRO A 14 -4.12 -3.05 -9.68
CA PRO A 14 -4.37 -1.85 -10.46
C PRO A 14 -5.75 -1.86 -11.12
N ASP A 15 -6.17 -2.99 -11.71
CA ASP A 15 -7.50 -3.15 -12.30
C ASP A 15 -8.63 -3.01 -11.26
N SER A 16 -8.40 -3.47 -10.03
CA SER A 16 -9.39 -3.38 -8.95
C SER A 16 -9.56 -1.98 -8.36
N TRP A 17 -8.54 -1.12 -8.47
CA TRP A 17 -8.59 0.27 -8.01
C TRP A 17 -9.00 1.24 -9.12
N MET A 18 -8.86 0.83 -10.38
CA MET A 18 -9.05 1.67 -11.56
C MET A 18 -10.44 2.30 -11.59
N GLY A 19 -10.50 3.63 -11.49
CA GLY A 19 -11.69 4.42 -11.85
C GLY A 19 -11.66 4.81 -13.33
N PHE A 20 -10.47 5.16 -13.83
CA PHE A 20 -10.20 5.54 -15.21
C PHE A 20 -9.00 4.78 -15.79
N PRO A 21 -8.92 4.54 -17.12
CA PRO A 21 -7.81 3.78 -17.72
C PRO A 21 -6.41 4.29 -17.39
N GLU A 22 -6.27 5.61 -17.18
CA GLU A 22 -5.04 6.29 -16.77
C GLU A 22 -4.55 5.90 -15.35
N ASP A 23 -5.44 5.38 -14.50
CA ASP A 23 -5.10 4.91 -13.14
C ASP A 23 -4.26 3.63 -13.16
N LEU A 24 -4.33 2.85 -14.25
CA LEU A 24 -3.58 1.60 -14.38
C LEU A 24 -2.08 1.79 -14.30
N ARG A 25 -1.57 2.90 -14.84
CA ARG A 25 -0.13 3.17 -14.84
C ARG A 25 0.34 3.39 -13.40
N ILE A 26 -0.26 4.36 -12.71
CA ILE A 26 0.14 4.71 -11.34
C ILE A 26 -0.19 3.60 -10.34
N GLY A 27 -1.27 2.85 -10.57
CA GLY A 27 -1.60 1.65 -9.78
C GLY A 27 -0.50 0.58 -9.84
N ARG A 28 0.05 0.30 -11.04
CA ARG A 28 1.20 -0.62 -11.18
C ARG A 28 2.44 -0.10 -10.46
N GLU A 29 2.72 1.20 -10.57
CA GLU A 29 3.86 1.83 -9.90
C GLU A 29 3.73 1.75 -8.37
N ILE A 30 2.53 1.97 -7.81
CA ILE A 30 2.23 1.77 -6.38
C ILE A 30 2.43 0.32 -5.96
N THR A 31 1.92 -0.64 -6.74
CA THR A 31 2.13 -2.07 -6.46
C THR A 31 3.61 -2.44 -6.40
N ALA A 32 4.43 -1.88 -7.31
CA ALA A 32 5.88 -2.09 -7.30
C ALA A 32 6.55 -1.52 -6.03
N VAL A 33 6.05 -0.41 -5.48
CA VAL A 33 6.53 0.15 -4.20
C VAL A 33 6.21 -0.78 -3.02
N PHE A 34 5.08 -1.48 -3.05
CA PHE A 34 4.67 -2.38 -1.97
C PHE A 34 5.40 -3.73 -1.96
N LEU A 35 5.85 -4.22 -3.13
CA LEU A 35 6.43 -5.56 -3.25
C LEU A 35 7.66 -5.79 -2.33
N PRO A 36 8.66 -4.89 -2.26
CA PRO A 36 9.80 -5.06 -1.34
C PRO A 36 9.40 -5.16 0.14
N PHE A 37 8.30 -4.50 0.53
CA PHE A 37 7.80 -4.59 1.90
C PHE A 37 7.18 -5.97 2.18
N VAL A 38 6.53 -6.59 1.19
CA VAL A 38 6.03 -7.97 1.31
C VAL A 38 7.19 -8.95 1.43
N GLU A 39 8.23 -8.81 0.60
CA GLU A 39 9.46 -9.59 0.70
C GLU A 39 10.13 -9.45 2.07
N TYR A 40 10.22 -8.22 2.59
CA TYR A 40 10.73 -7.94 3.92
C TYR A 40 9.93 -8.68 5.00
N MET A 41 8.60 -8.66 4.93
CA MET A 41 7.75 -9.38 5.89
C MET A 41 7.94 -10.90 5.85
N ILE A 42 8.19 -11.47 4.66
CA ILE A 42 8.52 -12.89 4.49
C ILE A 42 9.89 -13.18 5.10
N ALA A 43 10.90 -12.37 4.81
CA ALA A 43 12.27 -12.52 5.33
C ALA A 43 12.34 -12.40 6.86
N GLN A 44 11.46 -11.57 7.45
CA GLN A 44 11.31 -11.45 8.90
C GLN A 44 10.61 -12.66 9.56
N GLY A 45 10.17 -13.65 8.79
CA GLY A 45 9.54 -14.87 9.31
C GLY A 45 8.13 -14.65 9.87
N LEU A 46 7.42 -13.60 9.45
CA LEU A 46 6.05 -13.37 9.90
C LEU A 46 5.12 -14.51 9.48
N SER A 47 4.13 -14.81 10.33
CA SER A 47 3.15 -15.84 10.01
C SER A 47 2.36 -15.48 8.74
N ARG A 48 1.96 -16.49 7.97
CA ARG A 48 1.14 -16.30 6.75
C ARG A 48 -0.13 -15.48 7.02
N ARG A 49 -0.78 -15.70 8.17
CA ARG A 49 -1.97 -14.93 8.59
C ARG A 49 -1.64 -13.46 8.79
N THR A 50 -0.51 -13.16 9.42
CA THR A 50 -0.04 -11.79 9.66
C THR A 50 0.29 -11.08 8.35
N ILE A 51 1.03 -11.74 7.46
CA ILE A 51 1.39 -11.16 6.15
C ILE A 51 0.13 -10.87 5.35
N ARG A 52 -0.81 -11.82 5.26
CA ARG A 52 -2.07 -11.62 4.54
C ARG A 52 -2.83 -10.39 5.03
N ARG A 53 -2.96 -10.20 6.34
CA ARG A 53 -3.61 -9.00 6.90
C ARG A 53 -2.91 -7.70 6.48
N HIS A 54 -1.58 -7.67 6.52
CA HIS A 54 -0.86 -6.48 6.04
C HIS A 54 -1.06 -6.26 4.55
N VAL A 55 -1.05 -7.32 3.75
CA VAL A 55 -1.26 -7.25 2.31
C VAL A 55 -2.68 -6.78 1.95
N ASP A 56 -3.70 -7.23 2.68
CA ASP A 56 -5.08 -6.73 2.53
C ASP A 56 -5.17 -5.22 2.85
N ASN A 57 -4.43 -4.76 3.87
CA ASN A 57 -4.36 -3.33 4.22
C ASN A 57 -3.55 -2.51 3.21
N LEU A 58 -2.50 -3.06 2.59
CA LEU A 58 -1.79 -2.41 1.48
C LEU A 58 -2.71 -2.26 0.27
N TRP A 59 -3.58 -3.25 0.02
CA TRP A 59 -4.59 -3.14 -1.02
C TRP A 59 -5.53 -1.94 -0.77
N ALA A 60 -5.98 -1.76 0.48
CA ALA A 60 -6.79 -0.61 0.87
C ALA A 60 -6.03 0.72 0.69
N LEU A 61 -4.76 0.79 1.10
CA LEU A 61 -3.92 1.99 0.94
C LEU A 61 -3.77 2.38 -0.54
N GLY A 62 -3.53 1.40 -1.42
CA GLY A 62 -3.48 1.64 -2.86
C GLY A 62 -4.78 2.24 -3.41
N GLY A 63 -5.93 1.74 -2.97
CA GLY A 63 -7.23 2.31 -3.32
C GLY A 63 -7.41 3.76 -2.87
N GLU A 64 -6.97 4.10 -1.65
CA GLU A 64 -7.00 5.49 -1.16
C GLU A 64 -6.07 6.41 -1.95
N LEU A 65 -4.87 5.93 -2.32
CA LEU A 65 -3.94 6.69 -3.14
C LEU A 65 -4.51 6.97 -4.54
N ILE A 66 -5.13 5.98 -5.19
CA ILE A 66 -5.80 6.19 -6.48
C ILE A 66 -6.96 7.18 -6.33
N ARG A 67 -7.73 7.10 -5.24
CA ARG A 67 -8.79 8.08 -4.96
C ARG A 67 -8.22 9.49 -4.80
N ALA A 68 -7.13 9.65 -4.05
CA ALA A 68 -6.46 10.94 -3.87
C ALA A 68 -5.94 11.50 -5.20
N VAL A 69 -5.32 10.66 -6.03
CA VAL A 69 -4.84 11.03 -7.37
C VAL A 69 -5.98 11.46 -8.30
N ASN A 70 -7.13 10.78 -8.21
CA ASN A 70 -8.31 11.16 -8.98
C ASN A 70 -8.92 12.48 -8.51
N PHE A 71 -8.83 12.78 -7.21
CA PHE A 71 -9.31 14.03 -6.62
C PHE A 71 -8.39 15.22 -6.95
N ASP A 72 -7.06 15.01 -6.85
CA ASP A 72 -6.03 15.99 -7.22
C ASP A 72 -5.13 15.42 -8.31
N GLN A 73 -5.45 15.79 -9.55
CA GLN A 73 -4.76 15.34 -10.76
C GLN A 73 -3.27 15.71 -10.78
N SER A 74 -2.83 16.73 -10.01
CA SER A 74 -1.41 17.08 -9.92
C SER A 74 -0.56 15.97 -9.28
N LEU A 75 -1.18 15.08 -8.51
CA LEU A 75 -0.53 13.93 -7.91
C LEU A 75 -0.13 12.87 -8.94
N ARG A 76 -0.73 12.84 -10.13
CA ARG A 76 -0.38 11.86 -11.19
C ARG A 76 1.06 11.98 -11.66
N GLU A 77 1.63 13.17 -11.60
CA GLU A 77 3.00 13.44 -12.03
C GLU A 77 4.04 13.16 -10.93
N ARG A 78 3.58 12.82 -9.72
CA ARG A 78 4.48 12.53 -8.61
C ARG A 78 4.95 11.08 -8.67
N PRO A 79 6.21 10.79 -8.30
CA PRO A 79 6.66 9.40 -8.18
C PRO A 79 5.80 8.62 -7.19
N ALA A 80 5.38 7.41 -7.57
CA ALA A 80 4.53 6.57 -6.71
C ALA A 80 5.14 6.33 -5.32
N ARG A 81 6.47 6.19 -5.22
CA ARG A 81 7.15 6.07 -3.92
C ARG A 81 6.90 7.27 -3.02
N THR A 82 7.00 8.49 -3.57
CA THR A 82 6.75 9.72 -2.83
C THR A 82 5.28 9.83 -2.40
N LEU A 83 4.34 9.42 -3.26
CA LEU A 83 2.91 9.39 -2.90
C LEU A 83 2.65 8.46 -1.70
N VAL A 84 3.25 7.27 -1.72
CA VAL A 84 3.10 6.31 -0.61
C VAL A 84 3.75 6.89 0.65
N GLU A 85 4.98 7.39 0.58
CA GLU A 85 5.72 7.94 1.73
C GLU A 85 5.00 9.13 2.36
N ASP A 86 4.44 10.04 1.56
CA ASP A 86 3.72 11.21 2.08
C ASP A 86 2.35 10.85 2.70
N SER A 87 1.78 9.72 2.32
CA SER A 87 0.46 9.28 2.80
C SER A 87 0.50 8.56 4.15
N ILE A 88 1.69 8.20 4.65
CA ILE A 88 1.86 7.42 5.86
C ILE A 88 2.91 8.06 6.77
N ASP A 89 2.74 7.90 8.08
CA ASP A 89 3.70 8.40 9.04
C ASP A 89 3.81 7.49 10.27
N SER A 90 4.41 8.03 11.34
CA SER A 90 4.56 7.33 12.61
C SER A 90 3.23 7.09 13.35
N THR A 91 2.15 7.76 12.97
CA THR A 91 0.81 7.64 13.56
C THR A 91 -0.06 6.64 12.80
N GLY A 92 0.00 6.61 11.47
CA GLY A 92 -0.87 5.74 10.67
C GLY A 92 -0.81 6.04 9.18
N GLY A 93 -1.94 5.80 8.50
CA GLY A 93 -2.14 6.18 7.11
C GLY A 93 -3.37 7.08 6.94
N PRO A 94 -3.86 7.26 5.71
CA PRO A 94 -5.08 8.02 5.48
C PRO A 94 -6.29 7.37 6.17
N LEU A 95 -7.29 8.19 6.50
CA LEU A 95 -8.57 7.65 6.95
C LEU A 95 -9.21 6.89 5.81
N LEU A 96 -9.48 5.61 6.03
CA LEU A 96 -10.32 4.84 5.12
C LEU A 96 -11.72 5.49 5.12
N GLY A 97 -12.40 5.48 3.97
CA GLY A 97 -13.69 6.17 3.80
C GLY A 97 -14.74 5.83 4.88
N SER A 98 -15.81 6.64 4.98
CA SER A 98 -16.81 6.65 6.08
C SER A 98 -17.53 5.32 6.40
N ALA A 99 -17.29 4.27 5.62
CA ALA A 99 -17.78 2.92 5.88
C ALA A 99 -16.87 2.10 6.82
N PHE A 100 -15.66 2.55 7.13
CA PHE A 100 -14.71 1.84 7.99
C PHE A 100 -14.81 2.28 9.45
N SER A 101 -14.96 1.31 10.35
CA SER A 101 -14.96 1.51 11.80
C SER A 101 -13.55 1.70 12.35
N GLU A 102 -13.41 2.25 13.57
CA GLU A 102 -12.12 2.29 14.27
C GLU A 102 -11.47 0.91 14.42
N GLN A 103 -12.27 -0.16 14.48
CA GLN A 103 -11.78 -1.54 14.56
C GLN A 103 -11.11 -1.99 13.25
N GLU A 104 -11.43 -1.35 12.13
CA GLU A 104 -10.83 -1.60 10.81
C GLU A 104 -9.69 -0.63 10.52
N GLN A 105 -9.79 0.62 10.99
CA GLN A 105 -8.71 1.61 10.88
C GLN A 105 -7.47 1.21 11.70
N ASN A 106 -7.64 0.66 12.91
CA ASN A 106 -6.53 0.28 13.78
C ASN A 106 -5.53 -0.72 13.14
N PRO A 107 -5.98 -1.86 12.55
CA PRO A 107 -5.12 -2.75 11.78
C PRO A 107 -4.47 -2.09 10.56
N PHE A 108 -5.20 -1.21 9.88
CA PHE A 108 -4.70 -0.46 8.74
C PHE A 108 -3.54 0.45 9.16
N ASP A 109 -3.74 1.30 10.17
CA ASP A 109 -2.70 2.19 10.68
C ASP A 109 -1.48 1.43 11.20
N ALA A 110 -1.67 0.27 11.83
CA ALA A 110 -0.57 -0.60 12.24
C ALA A 110 0.27 -1.07 11.04
N THR A 111 -0.35 -1.27 9.87
CA THR A 111 0.32 -1.61 8.62
C THR A 111 1.08 -0.40 8.08
N CYS A 112 0.43 0.76 8.01
CA CYS A 112 1.04 2.02 7.55
C CYS A 112 2.27 2.40 8.39
N ARG A 113 2.18 2.31 9.72
CA ARG A 113 3.34 2.54 10.61
C ARG A 113 4.48 1.55 10.36
N LYS A 114 4.17 0.29 10.03
CA LYS A 114 5.20 -0.72 9.72
C LYS A 114 5.86 -0.45 8.38
N LEU A 115 5.10 -0.01 7.39
CA LEU A 115 5.60 0.41 6.08
C LEU A 115 6.47 1.68 6.19
N HIS A 116 6.04 2.68 6.96
CA HIS A 116 6.83 3.89 7.25
C HIS A 116 8.19 3.53 7.90
N ARG A 117 8.19 2.62 8.88
CA ARG A 117 9.44 2.13 9.48
C ARG A 117 10.32 1.39 8.47
N PHE A 118 9.73 0.62 7.57
CA PHE A 118 10.46 -0.07 6.51
C PHE A 118 11.18 0.94 5.59
N PHE A 119 10.50 1.97 5.11
CA PHE A 119 11.14 3.03 4.31
C PHE A 119 12.25 3.75 5.09
N SER A 120 12.03 4.06 6.36
CA SER A 120 13.06 4.68 7.22
C SER A 120 14.31 3.81 7.36
N SER A 121 14.15 2.48 7.44
CA SER A 121 15.28 1.55 7.51
C SER A 121 16.02 1.37 6.18
N CYS A 122 15.34 1.52 5.04
CA CYS A 122 15.94 1.42 3.71
C CYS A 122 16.66 2.70 3.27
N ASN A 123 16.27 3.88 3.77
CA ASN A 123 16.95 5.15 3.46
C ASN A 123 18.36 5.29 4.08
N HIS A 124 18.82 4.31 4.85
CA HIS A 124 20.15 4.28 5.48
C HIS A 124 21.07 3.20 4.89
N ALA A 125 20.68 2.57 3.77
CA ALA A 125 21.45 1.57 3.05
C ALA A 125 22.10 2.15 1.78
#